data_AF-A0A532UIG0-F1
#
_entry.id   AF-A0A532UIG0-F1
#
_cell.length_a   1.000
_cell.length_b   1.000
_cell.length_c   1.000
_cell.angle_alpha   90.00
_cell.angle_beta   90.00
_cell.angle_gamma   90.00
#
_symmetry.space_group_name_H-M   'P 1'
#
loop_
_entity.id
_entity.type
_entity.pdbx_description
1 polymer ?
#
loop_
_entity_poly.entity_id
_entity_poly.type
_entity_poly.pdbx_seq_one_letter_code
_entity_poly.pdbx_strand_id
1 'polypeptide(L)'
;MLGRKTILGVAAVLVIGLLLASQSLSQPEQRGQRGGPGGRQFDPARMRQMMEQRMREQLGATEQEWKVLGSRVTKVAELGRQTSGFGRGGMMFGMGGRRGGPGGPGGNRFGGGRPGAPDREPTAVEKAQEQLRTVLEDTSATPDQIKTQLTALRKARETAKQQLAAAQQKLREIITVRQEATLVMMGMLD
;
A
#
# COMPACT_ATOMS: atom_id res chain seq x y z
N MET A 1 35.27 -88.09 5.75
CA MET A 1 35.13 -88.62 7.12
C MET A 1 35.51 -87.51 8.09
N LEU A 2 34.71 -87.32 9.15
CA LEU A 2 34.91 -86.42 10.32
C LEU A 2 34.93 -84.91 10.00
N GLY A 3 34.22 -84.01 10.67
CA GLY A 3 33.36 -84.12 11.85
C GLY A 3 33.31 -82.76 12.58
N ARG A 4 32.09 -82.33 12.96
CA ARG A 4 31.67 -81.52 14.15
C ARG A 4 32.36 -80.17 14.42
N LYS A 5 31.65 -79.04 14.38
CA LYS A 5 30.63 -78.47 15.32
C LYS A 5 31.18 -77.89 16.64
N THR A 6 30.90 -76.59 16.81
CA THR A 6 30.66 -75.78 18.05
C THR A 6 31.88 -75.50 18.94
N ILE A 7 32.10 -74.26 19.44
CA ILE A 7 31.49 -73.72 20.67
C ILE A 7 31.68 -72.19 20.78
N LEU A 8 30.69 -71.55 21.41
CA LEU A 8 30.55 -70.14 21.81
C LEU A 8 31.65 -69.61 22.75
N GLY A 9 31.89 -68.30 22.72
CA GLY A 9 32.55 -67.57 23.80
C GLY A 9 32.50 -66.05 23.59
N VAL A 10 31.63 -65.36 24.33
CA VAL A 10 31.45 -63.90 24.35
C VAL A 10 32.43 -63.26 25.35
N ALA A 11 33.24 -62.31 24.89
CA ALA A 11 33.95 -61.25 25.64
C ALA A 11 34.96 -60.64 24.65
N ALA A 12 35.28 -59.36 24.57
CA ALA A 12 34.95 -58.16 25.31
C ALA A 12 35.61 -57.01 24.51
N VAL A 13 34.96 -55.84 24.51
CA VAL A 13 35.60 -54.51 24.54
C VAL A 13 36.45 -54.10 23.32
N LEU A 14 35.80 -53.25 22.49
CA LEU A 14 36.28 -51.92 22.07
C LEU A 14 37.79 -51.76 21.82
N VAL A 15 38.22 -51.80 20.56
CA VAL A 15 39.03 -50.73 19.93
C VAL A 15 38.77 -50.77 18.42
N ILE A 16 37.84 -49.96 17.92
CA ILE A 16 37.71 -49.67 16.49
C ILE A 16 37.62 -48.15 16.32
N GLY A 17 38.44 -47.62 15.43
CA GLY A 17 38.05 -46.44 14.66
C GLY A 17 38.65 -45.12 15.10
N LEU A 18 39.95 -44.99 14.89
CA LEU A 18 40.56 -43.74 14.44
C LEU A 18 39.71 -43.13 13.29
N LEU A 19 39.42 -41.82 13.36
CA LEU A 19 39.47 -40.81 12.27
C LEU A 19 38.32 -39.78 12.30
N LEU A 20 38.74 -38.54 12.53
CA LEU A 20 38.30 -37.31 11.82
C LEU A 20 36.84 -36.85 11.98
N ALA A 21 36.64 -35.83 12.83
CA ALA A 21 36.21 -34.49 12.37
C ALA A 21 35.92 -33.58 13.58
N SER A 22 36.54 -32.41 13.56
CA SER A 22 36.33 -31.30 14.49
C SER A 22 34.85 -30.95 14.68
N GLN A 23 34.33 -31.23 15.88
CA GLN A 23 33.05 -30.70 16.34
C GLN A 23 33.29 -29.29 16.87
N SER A 24 33.45 -28.33 15.97
CA SER A 24 33.31 -26.90 16.28
C SER A 24 31.84 -26.61 16.55
N LEU A 25 31.58 -26.01 17.72
CA LEU A 25 30.28 -25.53 18.15
C LEU A 25 29.59 -24.70 17.06
N SER A 26 28.42 -25.16 16.61
CA SER A 26 27.46 -24.33 15.89
C SER A 26 26.08 -24.91 16.18
N GLN A 27 25.48 -24.45 17.28
CA GLN A 27 24.06 -24.65 17.54
C GLN A 27 23.29 -24.08 16.33
N PRO A 28 22.34 -24.82 15.73
CA PRO A 28 21.45 -24.23 14.75
C PRO A 28 20.65 -23.14 15.45
N GLU A 29 20.82 -21.90 14.98
CA GLU A 29 19.96 -20.77 15.30
C GLU A 29 18.49 -21.20 15.12
N GLN A 30 17.78 -21.49 16.22
CA GLN A 30 16.34 -21.29 16.30
C GLN A 30 16.09 -19.77 16.30
N ARG A 31 16.39 -19.13 15.17
CA ARG A 31 15.99 -17.74 14.95
C ARG A 31 14.56 -17.80 14.48
N GLY A 32 13.67 -17.53 15.44
CA GLY A 32 12.22 -17.64 15.32
C GLY A 32 11.72 -17.31 13.92
N GLN A 33 11.17 -18.33 13.28
CA GLN A 33 10.28 -18.19 12.14
C GLN A 33 8.96 -17.57 12.64
N ARG A 34 9.02 -16.32 13.09
CA ARG A 34 7.84 -15.52 13.36
C ARG A 34 7.55 -14.75 12.08
N GLY A 35 7.02 -15.48 11.10
CA GLY A 35 6.24 -14.87 10.04
C GLY A 35 5.13 -14.09 10.73
N GLY A 36 5.29 -12.77 10.83
CA GLY A 36 4.26 -11.90 11.35
C GLY A 36 2.98 -12.09 10.52
N PRO A 37 1.78 -11.96 11.12
CA PRO A 37 0.52 -12.09 10.40
C PRO A 37 0.34 -10.91 9.43
N GLY A 38 1.05 -10.93 8.31
CA GLY A 38 1.14 -9.82 7.36
C GLY A 38 1.04 -10.24 5.89
N GLY A 39 0.87 -11.53 5.61
CA GLY A 39 0.75 -12.08 4.26
C GLY A 39 -0.67 -12.43 3.84
N ARG A 40 -1.71 -11.89 4.49
CA ARG A 40 -3.09 -12.08 3.99
C ARG A 40 -3.18 -11.34 2.66
N GLN A 41 -3.45 -12.08 1.57
CA GLN A 41 -3.78 -11.49 0.27
C GLN A 41 -4.78 -10.36 0.50
N PHE A 42 -4.29 -9.13 0.31
CA PHE A 42 -5.07 -7.94 0.50
C PHE A 42 -5.97 -7.80 -0.71
N ASP A 43 -7.20 -8.31 -0.59
CA ASP A 43 -8.20 -8.20 -1.65
C ASP A 43 -8.68 -6.73 -1.75
N PRO A 44 -8.34 -6.02 -2.84
CA PRO A 44 -8.73 -4.62 -3.04
C PRO A 44 -10.24 -4.44 -3.18
N ALA A 45 -10.98 -5.49 -3.58
CA ALA A 45 -12.44 -5.45 -3.67
C ALA A 45 -13.06 -5.49 -2.27
N ARG A 46 -12.57 -6.37 -1.38
CA ARG A 46 -13.05 -6.52 0.00
C ARG A 46 -12.81 -5.27 0.85
N MET A 47 -11.57 -4.81 0.91
CA MET A 47 -11.34 -3.51 0.31
C MET A 47 -12.37 -2.38 0.39
N ARG A 48 -12.73 -2.04 -0.85
CA ARG A 48 -13.74 -1.06 -1.22
C ARG A 48 -15.06 -1.33 -0.52
N GLN A 49 -15.50 -2.59 -0.44
CA GLN A 49 -16.74 -2.94 0.26
C GLN A 49 -16.72 -2.52 1.73
N MET A 50 -15.62 -2.76 2.45
CA MET A 50 -15.50 -2.33 3.84
C MET A 50 -15.48 -0.81 3.99
N MET A 51 -14.84 -0.08 3.08
CA MET A 51 -14.88 1.39 3.10
C MET A 51 -16.28 1.91 2.81
N GLU A 52 -16.97 1.30 1.84
CA GLU A 52 -18.32 1.68 1.44
C GLU A 52 -19.33 1.46 2.59
N GLN A 53 -19.27 0.31 3.24
CA GLN A 53 -20.12 0.00 4.40
C GLN A 53 -19.90 1.01 5.53
N ARG A 54 -18.63 1.28 5.90
CA ARG A 54 -18.32 2.29 6.92
C ARG A 54 -18.83 3.68 6.56
N MET A 55 -18.70 4.07 5.29
CA MET A 55 -19.18 5.37 4.84
C MET A 55 -20.71 5.46 4.94
N ARG A 56 -21.42 4.43 4.48
CA ARG A 56 -22.88 4.35 4.59
C ARG A 56 -23.34 4.45 6.04
N GLU A 57 -22.72 3.69 6.94
CA GLU A 57 -23.01 3.71 8.38
C GLU A 57 -22.73 5.08 9.01
N GLN A 58 -21.60 5.71 8.70
CA GLN A 58 -21.25 7.03 9.23
C GLN A 58 -22.23 8.12 8.76
N LEU A 59 -22.71 8.03 7.52
CA LEU A 59 -23.75 8.93 7.00
C LEU A 59 -25.16 8.56 7.49
N GLY A 60 -25.31 7.45 8.21
CA GLY A 60 -26.62 6.95 8.65
C GLY A 60 -27.58 6.70 7.47
N ALA A 61 -27.06 6.42 6.28
CA ALA A 61 -27.85 6.29 5.07
C ALA A 61 -28.47 4.88 4.99
N THR A 62 -29.77 4.81 4.71
CA THR A 62 -30.45 3.55 4.40
C THR A 62 -29.89 2.94 3.11
N GLU A 63 -30.18 1.66 2.85
CA GLU A 63 -29.75 1.02 1.59
C GLU A 63 -30.34 1.73 0.36
N GLN A 64 -31.58 2.22 0.46
CA GLN A 64 -32.25 2.91 -0.64
C GLN A 64 -31.62 4.29 -0.90
N GLU A 65 -31.35 5.06 0.15
CA GLU A 65 -30.64 6.34 0.01
C GLU A 65 -29.22 6.12 -0.52
N TRP A 66 -28.54 5.08 -0.05
CA TRP A 66 -27.18 4.76 -0.48
C TRP A 66 -27.08 4.40 -1.97
N LYS A 67 -28.12 3.80 -2.56
CA LYS A 67 -28.18 3.55 -4.02
C LYS A 67 -28.10 4.84 -4.84
N VAL A 68 -28.57 5.96 -4.29
CA VAL A 68 -28.51 7.28 -4.93
C VAL A 68 -27.24 8.04 -4.50
N LEU A 69 -26.99 8.11 -3.19
CA LEU A 69 -25.90 8.87 -2.58
C LEU A 69 -24.50 8.28 -2.85
N GLY A 70 -24.38 6.95 -2.82
CA GLY A 70 -23.09 6.26 -2.82
C GLY A 70 -22.21 6.61 -4.01
N SER A 71 -22.81 6.77 -5.19
CA SER A 71 -22.10 7.18 -6.41
C SER A 71 -21.52 8.59 -6.30
N ARG A 72 -22.26 9.54 -5.72
CA ARG A 72 -21.84 10.94 -5.52
C ARG A 72 -20.75 11.05 -4.47
N VAL A 73 -20.92 10.37 -3.33
CA VAL A 73 -19.93 10.31 -2.25
C VAL A 73 -18.62 9.69 -2.76
N THR A 74 -18.70 8.59 -3.50
CA THR A 74 -17.52 7.95 -4.11
C THR A 74 -16.81 8.90 -5.07
N LYS A 75 -17.57 9.63 -5.90
CA LYS A 75 -17.00 10.61 -6.84
C LYS A 75 -16.28 11.75 -6.12
N VAL A 76 -16.87 12.31 -5.07
CA VAL A 76 -16.25 13.35 -4.24
C VAL A 76 -14.99 12.82 -3.55
N ALA A 77 -15.03 11.62 -2.98
CA ALA A 77 -13.85 11.00 -2.36
C ALA A 77 -12.71 10.80 -3.38
N GLU A 78 -13.04 10.38 -4.60
CA GLU A 78 -12.06 10.14 -5.66
C GLU A 78 -11.44 11.43 -6.19
N LEU A 79 -12.26 12.45 -6.48
CA LEU A 79 -11.79 13.78 -6.86
C LEU A 79 -11.01 14.46 -5.72
N GLY A 80 -11.45 14.28 -4.47
CA GLY A 80 -10.76 14.76 -3.27
C GLY A 80 -9.37 14.17 -3.12
N ARG A 81 -9.19 12.88 -3.44
CA ARG A 81 -7.86 12.24 -3.49
C ARG A 81 -6.98 12.84 -4.58
N GLN A 82 -7.55 13.15 -5.74
CA GLN A 82 -6.83 13.76 -6.87
C GLN A 82 -6.37 15.19 -6.55
N THR A 83 -7.19 15.99 -5.87
CA THR A 83 -6.87 17.38 -5.54
C THR A 83 -6.00 17.52 -4.29
N SER A 84 -6.18 16.64 -3.30
CA SER A 84 -5.47 16.68 -2.01
C SER A 84 -4.03 16.16 -2.07
N GLY A 85 -3.42 16.16 -3.26
CA GLY A 85 -2.11 15.64 -3.57
C GLY A 85 -1.10 15.82 -2.44
N PHE A 86 -0.62 14.70 -1.91
CA PHE A 86 0.51 14.56 -0.98
C PHE A 86 0.45 15.26 0.40
N GLY A 87 -0.54 16.11 0.69
CA GLY A 87 -0.46 17.02 1.84
C GLY A 87 -1.39 16.74 3.02
N ARG A 88 -2.63 16.31 2.79
CA ARG A 88 -3.66 16.38 3.86
C ARG A 88 -4.24 15.05 4.33
N GLY A 89 -4.34 14.04 3.46
CA GLY A 89 -4.82 12.69 3.82
C GLY A 89 -3.75 11.60 3.74
N GLY A 90 -2.57 11.91 3.20
CA GLY A 90 -1.54 10.92 2.92
C GLY A 90 -0.57 10.61 4.05
N MET A 91 -0.46 11.52 5.03
CA MET A 91 0.33 11.27 6.23
C MET A 91 -0.40 10.38 7.23
N MET A 92 -1.75 10.39 7.30
CA MET A 92 -2.46 9.52 8.25
C MET A 92 -2.44 8.03 7.86
N PHE A 93 -2.52 7.70 6.57
CA PHE A 93 -2.49 6.31 6.10
C PHE A 93 -1.07 5.76 5.84
N GLY A 94 -0.04 6.62 5.92
CA GLY A 94 1.36 6.23 5.70
C GLY A 94 2.23 6.25 6.95
N MET A 95 1.70 6.71 8.09
CA MET A 95 2.48 6.93 9.32
C MET A 95 2.15 5.92 10.43
N GLY A 96 1.77 4.70 10.05
CA GLY A 96 1.69 3.56 10.96
C GLY A 96 2.96 2.69 11.01
N GLY A 97 4.01 3.04 10.28
CA GLY A 97 5.20 2.19 10.08
C GLY A 97 6.55 2.78 10.52
N ARG A 98 6.57 3.86 11.30
CA ARG A 98 7.85 4.40 11.81
C ARG A 98 8.30 3.64 13.06
N ARG A 99 8.94 2.47 12.86
CA ARG A 99 9.92 1.94 13.82
C ARG A 99 11.00 1.10 13.12
N GLY A 100 12.20 1.70 12.98
CA GLY A 100 13.50 1.03 12.75
C GLY A 100 13.76 0.55 11.31
N GLY A 101 14.87 0.83 10.63
CA GLY A 101 16.19 1.27 11.08
C GLY A 101 17.07 1.72 9.90
N PRO A 102 18.38 1.94 10.12
CA PRO A 102 19.26 2.61 9.17
C PRO A 102 19.88 1.66 8.14
N GLY A 103 19.87 2.08 6.87
CA GLY A 103 20.84 1.65 5.85
C GLY A 103 20.61 0.29 5.19
N GLY A 104 20.13 0.32 3.94
CA GLY A 104 20.23 -0.79 2.99
C GLY A 104 20.56 -0.23 1.59
N PRO A 105 21.67 -0.62 0.94
CA PRO A 105 21.99 -0.17 -0.42
C PRO A 105 21.22 -1.03 -1.43
N GLY A 106 20.26 -0.44 -2.13
CA GLY A 106 19.53 -1.12 -3.22
C GLY A 106 18.03 -0.89 -3.21
N GLY A 107 17.60 0.28 -3.66
CA GLY A 107 16.18 0.62 -3.75
C GLY A 107 15.90 1.59 -4.89
N ASN A 108 16.05 1.13 -6.14
CA ASN A 108 15.52 1.80 -7.30
C ASN A 108 14.02 2.13 -7.12
N ARG A 109 13.63 3.29 -7.65
CA ARG A 109 12.25 3.71 -7.97
C ARG A 109 11.35 4.08 -6.80
N PHE A 110 11.61 5.25 -6.22
CA PHE A 110 10.51 6.13 -5.78
C PHE A 110 9.85 6.79 -7.00
N GLY A 111 9.25 5.96 -7.85
CA GLY A 111 8.35 6.36 -8.93
C GLY A 111 6.92 6.15 -8.46
N GLY A 112 6.26 7.24 -8.06
CA GLY A 112 4.82 7.51 -8.21
C GLY A 112 3.73 6.54 -7.67
N GLY A 113 4.05 5.32 -7.26
CA GLY A 113 3.07 4.32 -6.81
C GLY A 113 3.18 4.08 -5.31
N ARG A 114 2.13 4.41 -4.56
CA ARG A 114 1.97 3.86 -3.21
C ARG A 114 1.97 2.32 -3.30
N PRO A 115 2.76 1.59 -2.50
CA PRO A 115 2.62 0.14 -2.40
C PRO A 115 1.17 -0.20 -2.02
N GLY A 116 0.44 -0.87 -2.92
CA GLY A 116 -0.94 -1.31 -2.69
C GLY A 116 -2.06 -0.45 -3.27
N ALA A 117 -1.78 0.54 -4.14
CA ALA A 117 -2.83 1.15 -4.94
C ALA A 117 -3.26 0.18 -6.06
N PRO A 118 -4.56 -0.15 -6.22
CA PRO A 118 -5.02 -0.98 -7.34
C PRO A 118 -4.65 -0.34 -8.67
N ASP A 119 -4.44 -1.15 -9.72
CA ASP A 119 -4.26 -0.71 -11.11
C ASP A 119 -5.41 0.22 -11.51
N ARG A 120 -5.22 1.51 -11.31
CA ARG A 120 -6.13 2.56 -11.74
C ARG A 120 -5.41 3.40 -12.77
N GLU A 121 -6.16 3.87 -13.76
CA GLU A 121 -5.59 4.80 -14.71
C GLU A 121 -5.07 6.06 -13.99
N PRO A 122 -3.88 6.55 -14.36
CA PRO A 122 -3.37 7.81 -13.84
C PRO A 122 -4.30 8.96 -14.19
N THR A 123 -4.63 9.78 -13.19
CA THR A 123 -5.41 11.00 -13.37
C THR A 123 -4.63 12.01 -14.22
N ALA A 124 -5.33 13.00 -14.79
CA ALA A 124 -4.69 14.06 -15.56
C ALA A 124 -3.63 14.84 -14.74
N VAL A 125 -3.86 14.99 -13.43
CA VAL A 125 -2.90 15.62 -12.51
C VAL A 125 -1.66 14.75 -12.37
N GLU A 126 -1.82 13.44 -12.16
CA GLU A 126 -0.70 12.50 -12.03
C GLU A 126 0.13 12.43 -13.31
N LYS A 127 -0.52 12.35 -14.47
CA LYS A 127 0.16 12.38 -15.79
C LYS A 127 0.96 13.67 -15.96
N ALA A 128 0.38 14.84 -15.65
CA ALA A 128 1.08 16.11 -15.77
C ALA A 128 2.23 16.25 -14.75
N GLN A 129 2.10 15.66 -13.56
CA GLN A 129 3.19 15.60 -12.58
C GLN A 129 4.35 14.74 -13.07
N GLU A 130 4.05 13.57 -13.64
CA GLU A 130 5.05 12.68 -14.22
C GLU A 130 5.79 13.36 -15.37
N GLN A 131 5.07 13.99 -16.30
CA GLN A 131 5.68 14.73 -17.41
C GLN A 131 6.59 15.87 -16.94
N LEU A 132 6.16 16.66 -15.96
CA LEU A 132 7.02 17.70 -15.38
C LEU A 132 8.25 17.10 -14.71
N ARG A 133 8.08 15.99 -13.98
CA ARG A 133 9.20 15.30 -13.34
C ARG A 133 10.21 14.80 -14.37
N THR A 134 9.76 14.14 -15.45
CA THR A 134 10.64 13.66 -16.51
C THR A 134 11.42 14.80 -17.16
N VAL A 135 10.77 15.93 -17.44
CA VAL A 135 11.46 17.11 -18.00
C VAL A 135 12.48 17.70 -17.01
N LEU A 136 12.22 17.64 -15.71
CA LEU A 136 13.17 18.10 -14.69
C LEU A 136 14.34 17.12 -14.46
N GLU A 137 14.17 15.83 -14.76
CA GLU A 137 15.23 14.83 -14.70
C GLU A 137 16.17 14.91 -15.92
N ASP A 138 15.71 15.48 -17.04
CA ASP A 138 16.53 15.79 -18.20
C ASP A 138 17.34 17.08 -17.98
N THR A 139 18.64 16.94 -17.80
CA THR A 139 19.56 18.08 -17.57
C THR A 139 19.76 18.96 -18.82
N SER A 140 19.33 18.50 -19.99
CA SER A 140 19.34 19.27 -21.24
C SER A 140 18.03 20.01 -21.51
N ALA A 141 17.01 19.85 -20.66
CA ALA A 141 15.71 20.47 -20.84
C ALA A 141 15.81 22.00 -20.86
N THR A 142 15.15 22.61 -21.83
CA THR A 142 15.13 24.07 -21.98
C THR A 142 14.15 24.71 -20.99
N PRO A 143 14.34 26.00 -20.65
CA PRO A 143 13.39 26.74 -19.82
C PRO A 143 11.95 26.70 -20.37
N ASP A 144 11.79 26.70 -21.69
CA ASP A 144 10.47 26.65 -22.34
C ASP A 144 9.78 25.29 -22.19
N GLN A 145 10.54 24.18 -22.25
CA GLN A 145 10.01 22.84 -21.99
C GLN A 145 9.52 22.71 -20.54
N ILE A 146 10.30 23.20 -19.57
CA ILE A 146 9.92 23.21 -18.15
C ILE A 146 8.67 24.07 -17.95
N LYS A 147 8.64 25.28 -18.52
CA LYS A 147 7.49 26.20 -18.43
C LYS A 147 6.21 25.61 -19.01
N THR A 148 6.33 24.87 -20.12
CA THR A 148 5.21 24.17 -20.76
C THR A 148 4.61 23.12 -19.83
N GLN A 149 5.42 22.21 -19.29
CA GLN A 149 4.92 21.16 -18.38
C GLN A 149 4.41 21.72 -17.05
N LEU A 150 5.06 22.76 -16.53
CA LEU A 150 4.59 23.43 -15.32
C LEU A 150 3.20 24.06 -15.52
N THR A 151 2.96 24.66 -16.68
CA THR A 151 1.65 25.23 -17.04
C THR A 151 0.60 24.13 -17.19
N ALA A 152 0.95 23.00 -17.82
CA ALA A 152 0.06 21.84 -17.93
C ALA A 152 -0.36 21.30 -16.55
N LEU A 153 0.60 21.15 -15.62
CA LEU A 153 0.31 20.70 -14.25
C LEU A 153 -0.61 21.68 -13.51
N ARG A 154 -0.36 22.98 -13.60
CA ARG A 154 -1.20 24.01 -12.97
C ARG A 154 -2.64 23.94 -13.51
N LYS A 155 -2.80 23.83 -14.83
CA LYS A 155 -4.12 23.69 -15.47
C LYS A 155 -4.83 22.41 -15.02
N ALA A 156 -4.13 21.27 -15.00
CA ALA A 156 -4.71 20.00 -14.56
C ALA A 156 -5.21 20.06 -13.11
N ARG A 157 -4.44 20.70 -12.21
CA ARG A 157 -4.86 20.90 -10.81
C ARG A 157 -6.09 21.79 -10.69
N GLU A 158 -6.14 22.87 -11.46
CA GLU A 158 -7.27 23.79 -11.46
C GLU A 158 -8.54 23.10 -11.97
N THR A 159 -8.46 22.36 -13.06
CA THR A 159 -9.57 21.55 -13.56
C THR A 159 -10.04 20.52 -12.53
N ALA A 160 -9.12 19.84 -11.84
CA ALA A 160 -9.48 18.88 -10.80
C ALA A 160 -10.22 19.55 -9.61
N LYS A 161 -9.79 20.75 -9.20
CA LYS A 161 -10.49 21.54 -8.16
C LYS A 161 -11.90 21.92 -8.59
N GLN A 162 -12.08 22.39 -9.81
CA GLN A 162 -13.40 22.75 -10.35
C GLN A 162 -14.33 21.53 -10.42
N GLN A 163 -13.81 20.38 -10.85
CA GLN A 163 -14.57 19.13 -10.87
C GLN A 163 -14.97 18.69 -9.46
N LEU A 164 -14.05 18.81 -8.49
CA LEU A 164 -14.36 18.51 -7.09
C LEU A 164 -15.46 19.43 -6.57
N ALA A 165 -15.32 20.75 -6.73
CA ALA A 165 -16.32 21.72 -6.28
C ALA A 165 -17.71 21.45 -6.88
N ALA A 166 -17.78 21.17 -8.19
CA ALA A 166 -19.03 20.81 -8.84
C ALA A 166 -19.62 19.49 -8.32
N ALA A 167 -18.79 18.50 -8.00
CA ALA A 167 -19.25 17.23 -7.41
C ALA A 167 -19.74 17.41 -5.97
N GLN A 168 -19.07 18.24 -5.18
CA GLN A 168 -19.48 18.60 -3.82
C GLN A 168 -20.83 19.33 -3.82
N GLN A 169 -21.03 20.28 -4.73
CA GLN A 169 -22.33 20.97 -4.90
C GLN A 169 -23.47 19.99 -5.22
N LYS A 170 -23.27 19.12 -6.22
CA LYS A 170 -24.26 18.07 -6.57
C LYS A 170 -24.53 17.07 -5.45
N LEU A 171 -23.57 16.87 -4.55
CA LEU A 171 -23.78 16.04 -3.37
C LEU A 171 -24.63 16.79 -2.33
N ARG A 172 -24.37 18.09 -2.11
CA ARG A 172 -25.17 18.94 -1.21
C ARG A 172 -26.65 19.00 -1.58
N GLU A 173 -26.98 18.95 -2.87
CA GLU A 173 -28.37 18.97 -3.37
C GLU A 173 -29.23 17.78 -2.90
N ILE A 174 -28.61 16.66 -2.48
CA ILE A 174 -29.33 15.40 -2.21
C ILE A 174 -29.06 14.83 -0.82
N ILE A 175 -28.22 15.46 -0.02
CA ILE A 175 -27.92 15.03 1.36
C ILE A 175 -28.72 15.83 2.37
N THR A 176 -28.90 15.24 3.55
CA THR A 176 -29.44 15.95 4.71
C THR A 176 -28.37 16.82 5.38
N VAL A 177 -28.80 17.81 6.18
CA VAL A 177 -27.89 18.65 6.99
C VAL A 177 -27.00 17.82 7.92
N ARG A 178 -27.52 16.72 8.47
CA ARG A 178 -26.71 15.82 9.32
C ARG A 178 -25.60 15.16 8.51
N GLN A 179 -25.91 14.66 7.31
CA GLN A 179 -24.93 14.04 6.42
C GLN A 179 -23.90 15.05 5.94
N GLU A 180 -24.32 16.27 5.61
CA GLU A 180 -23.42 17.37 5.26
C GLU A 180 -22.43 17.65 6.38
N ALA A 181 -22.92 17.86 7.61
CA ALA A 181 -22.04 18.07 8.77
C ALA A 181 -21.05 16.92 8.97
N THR A 182 -21.50 15.67 8.81
CA THR A 182 -20.62 14.50 8.87
C THR A 182 -19.54 14.54 7.78
N LEU A 183 -19.90 14.89 6.53
CA LEU A 183 -18.95 14.99 5.42
C LEU A 183 -17.97 16.16 5.56
N VAL A 184 -18.40 17.28 6.16
CA VAL A 184 -17.52 18.40 6.53
C VAL A 184 -16.51 17.96 7.57
N MET A 185 -16.95 17.23 8.61
CA MET A 185 -16.06 16.64 9.63
C MET A 185 -15.05 15.65 9.04
N MET A 186 -15.40 14.98 7.94
CA MET A 186 -14.49 14.10 7.19
C MET A 186 -13.55 14.84 6.25
N GLY A 187 -13.71 16.16 6.08
CA GLY A 187 -12.98 16.97 5.11
C GLY A 187 -13.32 16.64 3.65
N MET A 188 -14.49 16.05 3.40
CA MET A 188 -15.03 15.77 2.06
C MET A 188 -15.86 16.93 1.51
N LEU A 189 -16.50 17.68 2.41
CA LEU A 189 -17.16 18.95 2.15
C LEU A 189 -16.50 20.06 2.98
N ASP A 190 -16.93 21.27 2.69
CA ASP A 190 -16.48 22.55 3.25
C ASP A 190 -17.67 23.29 3.86
#